data_AF-A0A2H9QIN0-F1
#
_entry.id   AF-A0A2H9QIN0-F1
#
_cell.length_a   1.000
_cell.length_b   1.000
_cell.length_c   1.000
_cell.angle_alpha   90.00
_cell.angle_beta   90.00
_cell.angle_gamma   90.00
#
_symmetry.space_group_name_H-M   'P 1'
#
loop_
_entity.id
_entity.type
_entity.pdbx_description
1 polymer ?
#
loop_
_entity_poly.entity_id
_entity_poly.type
_entity_poly.pdbx_seq_one_letter_code
_entity_poly.pdbx_strand_id
1 'polypeptide(L)'
;MEVKPVILGSPGEHHKILEFLHNNGDKKSYVHVDNHPDNTRPMGGFCIVKPCSVFMNDVLRNDCFEKVYWLQKNYNPENPYKIEDYNGGVWNFKDLEDAEEFLHNNTLNNIVLDIDPDVLHDYPTTYSKGSMDRSELKNLIEYFKNNKCVELFSFAGTEEFLEELLN
;
A
#
# COMPACT_ATOMS: atom_id res chain seq x y z
N MET A 1 11.55 1.93 18.38
CA MET A 1 12.53 1.48 17.37
C MET A 1 12.07 2.09 16.06
N GLU A 2 12.90 2.86 15.37
CA GLU A 2 12.48 3.47 14.11
C GLU A 2 12.49 2.42 13.00
N VAL A 3 11.34 2.21 12.35
CA VAL A 3 11.22 1.30 11.21
C VAL A 3 11.86 1.97 10.00
N LYS A 4 12.92 1.36 9.47
CA LYS A 4 13.54 1.82 8.23
C LYS A 4 12.71 1.35 7.04
N PRO A 5 12.47 2.19 6.02
CA PRO A 5 11.78 1.78 4.81
C PRO A 5 12.60 0.75 4.03
N VAL A 6 11.92 -0.22 3.45
CA VAL A 6 12.42 -1.07 2.38
C VAL A 6 12.13 -0.37 1.06
N ILE A 7 13.19 0.00 0.35
CA ILE A 7 13.12 0.69 -0.93
C ILE A 7 13.07 -0.34 -2.07
N LEU A 8 11.99 -0.33 -2.85
CA LEU A 8 11.81 -1.25 -3.98
C LEU A 8 12.25 -0.63 -5.32
N GLY A 9 12.78 0.60 -5.32
CA GLY A 9 13.43 1.21 -6.49
C GLY A 9 12.48 1.70 -7.59
N SER A 10 11.31 1.09 -7.79
CA SER A 10 10.27 1.58 -8.70
C SER A 10 8.88 0.97 -8.43
N PRO A 11 7.80 1.59 -8.94
CA PRO A 11 6.44 1.02 -8.86
C PRO A 11 6.33 -0.37 -9.50
N GLY A 12 7.15 -0.66 -10.52
CA GLY A 12 7.18 -1.97 -11.16
C GLY A 12 7.66 -3.11 -10.26
N GLU A 13 8.32 -2.80 -9.15
CA GLU A 13 8.88 -3.77 -8.21
C GLU A 13 8.03 -3.97 -6.94
N HIS A 14 6.82 -3.40 -6.89
CA HIS A 14 5.92 -3.45 -5.71
C HIS A 14 5.73 -4.87 -5.17
N HIS A 15 5.70 -5.86 -6.07
CA HIS A 15 5.58 -7.28 -5.76
C HIS A 15 6.68 -7.85 -4.86
N LYS A 16 7.86 -7.20 -4.77
CA LYS A 16 9.01 -7.67 -3.99
C LYS A 16 8.83 -7.51 -2.48
N ILE A 17 7.85 -6.72 -2.02
CA ILE A 17 7.60 -6.55 -0.57
C ILE A 17 7.44 -7.89 0.16
N LEU A 18 6.82 -8.88 -0.49
CA LEU A 18 6.60 -10.21 0.08
C LEU A 18 7.91 -10.96 0.39
N GLU A 19 9.03 -10.61 -0.23
CA GLU A 19 10.35 -11.20 0.04
C GLU A 19 10.93 -10.74 1.39
N PHE A 20 10.45 -9.61 1.90
CA PHE A 20 10.88 -9.01 3.17
C PHE A 20 9.91 -9.33 4.32
N LEU A 21 8.83 -10.04 4.03
CA LEU A 21 7.84 -10.41 5.03
C LEU A 21 8.36 -11.57 5.90
N HIS A 22 8.48 -11.34 7.20
CA HIS A 22 8.79 -12.40 8.16
C HIS A 22 7.51 -13.05 8.70
N ASN A 23 7.33 -14.35 8.45
CA ASN A 23 6.24 -15.11 9.05
C ASN A 23 6.66 -15.67 10.41
N ASN A 24 6.30 -14.95 11.47
CA ASN A 24 6.54 -15.36 12.86
C ASN A 24 5.32 -16.07 13.48
N GLY A 25 4.28 -16.40 12.70
CA GLY A 25 3.02 -16.97 13.18
C GLY A 25 1.97 -15.95 13.62
N ASP A 26 2.37 -14.69 13.84
CA ASP A 26 1.44 -13.60 14.14
C ASP A 26 0.73 -13.11 12.87
N LYS A 27 -0.60 -12.98 12.96
CA LYS A 27 -1.41 -12.33 11.95
C LYS A 27 -1.07 -10.84 11.86
N LYS A 28 -1.09 -10.31 10.64
CA LYS A 28 -0.71 -8.94 10.29
C LYS A 28 -1.84 -8.23 9.57
N SER A 29 -1.83 -6.90 9.65
CA SER A 29 -2.65 -6.03 8.82
C SER A 29 -1.80 -5.49 7.66
N TYR A 30 -2.24 -5.70 6.43
CA TYR A 30 -1.63 -5.14 5.24
C TYR A 30 -2.35 -3.82 4.89
N VAL A 31 -1.61 -2.74 4.77
CA VAL A 31 -2.12 -1.45 4.33
C VAL A 31 -1.38 -1.05 3.08
N HIS A 32 -2.12 -0.95 1.99
CA HIS A 32 -1.60 -0.62 0.68
C HIS A 32 -2.12 0.76 0.27
N VAL A 33 -1.21 1.70 0.08
CA VAL A 33 -1.51 3.09 -0.31
C VAL A 33 -1.08 3.27 -1.75
N ASP A 34 -2.07 3.24 -2.65
CA ASP A 34 -1.83 3.15 -4.08
C ASP A 34 -3.10 3.61 -4.81
N ASN A 35 -2.95 4.10 -6.04
CA ASN A 35 -4.04 4.47 -6.94
C ASN A 35 -4.55 3.29 -7.80
N HIS A 36 -3.82 2.17 -7.87
CA HIS A 36 -4.07 1.03 -8.77
C HIS A 36 -4.23 -0.27 -8.01
N PRO A 37 -5.33 -1.04 -8.21
CA PRO A 37 -5.75 -2.13 -7.33
C PRO A 37 -4.80 -3.34 -7.26
N ASP A 38 -3.77 -3.38 -8.10
CA ASP A 38 -2.73 -4.41 -8.23
C ASP A 38 -3.19 -5.87 -8.09
N ASN A 39 -4.48 -6.11 -8.36
CA ASN A 39 -5.18 -7.38 -8.22
C ASN A 39 -5.72 -7.86 -9.57
N THR A 40 -5.15 -7.36 -10.67
CA THR A 40 -5.50 -7.78 -12.02
C THR A 40 -5.45 -9.30 -12.09
N ARG A 41 -6.44 -9.92 -12.74
CA ARG A 41 -6.44 -11.38 -12.87
C ARG A 41 -5.21 -11.80 -13.68
N PRO A 42 -4.44 -12.80 -13.22
CA PRO A 42 -3.33 -13.31 -14.02
C PRO A 42 -3.88 -13.82 -15.36
N MET A 43 -3.38 -13.27 -16.47
CA MET A 43 -3.72 -13.79 -17.80
C MET A 43 -3.15 -15.21 -17.91
N GLY A 44 -4.00 -16.17 -18.28
CA GLY A 44 -3.69 -17.59 -18.19
C GLY A 44 -2.42 -17.99 -18.94
N GLY A 45 -1.54 -18.73 -18.26
CA GLY A 45 -0.44 -19.55 -18.81
C GLY A 45 0.61 -18.79 -19.63
N PHE A 46 1.86 -18.78 -19.16
CA PHE A 46 3.08 -18.33 -19.86
C PHE A 46 3.56 -16.87 -19.67
N CYS A 47 3.33 -16.25 -18.50
CA CYS A 47 4.16 -15.11 -18.09
C CYS A 47 5.25 -15.57 -17.11
N ILE A 48 6.51 -15.51 -17.55
CA ILE A 48 7.72 -15.78 -16.74
C ILE A 48 8.00 -14.62 -15.76
N VAL A 49 7.43 -13.44 -16.04
CA VAL A 49 7.53 -12.24 -15.21
C VAL A 49 6.18 -11.98 -14.56
N LYS A 50 6.16 -11.86 -13.23
CA LYS A 50 4.97 -11.46 -12.47
C LYS A 50 4.88 -9.93 -12.53
N PRO A 51 3.88 -9.35 -13.22
CA PRO A 51 3.72 -7.90 -13.24
C PRO A 51 3.31 -7.37 -11.86
N CYS A 52 3.68 -6.12 -11.51
CA CYS A 52 3.23 -5.47 -10.27
C CYS A 52 1.71 -5.50 -10.16
N SER A 53 0.99 -5.19 -11.24
CA SER A 53 -0.48 -5.18 -11.33
C SER A 53 -1.23 -6.46 -10.91
N VAL A 54 -0.57 -7.58 -10.62
CA VAL A 54 -1.21 -8.81 -10.12
C VAL A 54 -0.78 -9.18 -8.69
N PHE A 55 0.15 -8.46 -8.07
CA PHE A 55 0.81 -8.91 -6.84
C PHE A 55 -0.13 -8.98 -5.64
N MET A 56 -1.15 -8.14 -5.60
CA MET A 56 -2.14 -8.16 -4.53
C MET A 56 -2.93 -9.45 -4.52
N ASN A 57 -3.01 -10.22 -5.62
CA ASN A 57 -3.56 -11.58 -5.57
C ASN A 57 -2.75 -12.53 -4.66
N ASP A 58 -1.44 -12.29 -4.49
CA ASP A 58 -0.60 -13.11 -3.62
C ASP A 58 -0.67 -12.61 -2.18
N VAL A 59 -0.78 -11.29 -1.96
CA VAL A 59 -1.13 -10.73 -0.64
C VAL A 59 -2.46 -11.32 -0.18
N LEU A 60 -3.47 -11.31 -1.06
CA LEU A 60 -4.79 -11.92 -0.87
C LEU A 60 -4.77 -13.45 -0.95
N ARG A 61 -3.62 -14.12 -0.87
CA ARG A 61 -3.56 -15.59 -0.62
C ARG A 61 -2.62 -15.92 0.52
N ASN A 62 -1.93 -14.93 1.05
CA ASN A 62 -0.95 -15.11 2.09
C ASN A 62 -1.66 -15.22 3.44
N ASP A 63 -1.44 -16.34 4.13
CA ASP A 63 -2.03 -16.64 5.41
C ASP A 63 -1.47 -15.79 6.55
N CYS A 64 -0.42 -15.01 6.34
CA CYS A 64 0.09 -14.05 7.31
C CYS A 64 -0.86 -12.88 7.54
N PHE A 65 -1.75 -12.56 6.58
CA PHE A 65 -2.61 -11.40 6.65
C PHE A 65 -4.02 -11.77 7.12
N GLU A 66 -4.50 -11.07 8.14
CA GLU A 66 -5.90 -11.16 8.60
C GLU A 66 -6.73 -10.02 8.01
N LYS A 67 -6.12 -8.84 7.85
CA LYS A 67 -6.78 -7.65 7.31
C LYS A 67 -5.96 -7.05 6.18
N VAL A 68 -6.64 -6.66 5.10
CA VAL A 68 -6.02 -6.02 3.95
C VAL A 68 -6.83 -4.77 3.60
N TYR A 69 -6.18 -3.62 3.68
CA TYR A 69 -6.78 -2.34 3.38
C TYR A 69 -6.10 -1.68 2.19
N TRP A 70 -6.92 -1.17 1.30
CA TRP A 70 -6.50 -0.33 0.21
C TRP A 70 -6.87 1.11 0.52
N LEU A 71 -5.90 2.00 0.54
CA LEU A 71 -6.08 3.42 0.82
C LEU A 71 -5.82 4.22 -0.45
N GLN A 72 -6.83 5.00 -0.85
CA GLN A 72 -6.75 5.89 -1.99
C GLN A 72 -7.53 7.17 -1.71
N LYS A 73 -7.12 8.28 -2.33
CA LYS A 73 -7.77 9.58 -2.17
C LYS A 73 -8.61 9.93 -3.40
N ASN A 74 -9.84 10.40 -3.19
CA ASN A 74 -10.77 10.90 -4.22
C ASN A 74 -10.94 10.00 -5.47
N TYR A 75 -10.78 8.69 -5.33
CA TYR A 75 -10.95 7.76 -6.45
C TYR A 75 -12.44 7.56 -6.76
N ASN A 76 -12.89 7.85 -7.97
CA ASN A 76 -14.28 7.64 -8.37
C ASN A 76 -14.51 6.17 -8.79
N PRO A 77 -15.30 5.39 -8.03
CA PRO A 77 -15.52 3.99 -8.33
C PRO A 77 -16.62 3.83 -9.38
N GLU A 78 -16.36 4.23 -10.62
CA GLU A 78 -17.17 3.67 -11.73
C GLU A 78 -16.92 2.15 -11.86
N ASN A 79 -15.82 1.66 -11.27
CA ASN A 79 -15.52 0.24 -11.12
C ASN A 79 -14.91 0.00 -9.72
N PRO A 80 -15.71 -0.23 -8.66
CA PRO A 80 -15.16 -0.52 -7.34
C PRO A 80 -14.33 -1.80 -7.42
N TYR A 81 -13.06 -1.72 -7.02
CA TYR A 81 -12.21 -2.91 -6.93
C TYR A 81 -12.81 -3.82 -5.86
N LYS A 82 -13.45 -4.89 -6.31
CA LYS A 82 -14.10 -5.87 -5.45
C LYS A 82 -13.06 -6.80 -4.86
N ILE A 83 -12.77 -6.63 -3.57
CA ILE A 83 -12.00 -7.58 -2.76
C ILE A 83 -13.03 -8.50 -2.10
N GLU A 84 -13.53 -9.51 -2.81
CA GLU A 84 -14.63 -10.35 -2.32
C GLU A 84 -14.20 -11.40 -1.27
N ASP A 85 -12.89 -11.56 -1.01
CA ASP A 85 -12.36 -12.71 -0.25
C ASP A 85 -11.62 -12.36 1.06
N TYR A 86 -11.58 -11.11 1.51
CA TYR A 86 -10.81 -10.69 2.71
C TYR A 86 -11.59 -9.84 3.70
N ASN A 87 -11.20 -9.94 4.98
CA ASN A 87 -11.67 -9.06 6.03
C ASN A 87 -10.97 -7.69 5.90
N GLY A 88 -11.54 -6.81 5.09
CA GLY A 88 -10.93 -5.54 4.72
C GLY A 88 -11.67 -4.91 3.56
N GLY A 89 -11.02 -3.99 2.86
CA GLY A 89 -11.67 -3.36 1.72
C GLY A 89 -10.93 -2.18 1.13
N VAL A 90 -11.54 -1.67 0.05
CA VAL A 90 -11.13 -0.42 -0.57
C VAL A 90 -11.72 0.74 0.19
N TRP A 91 -10.84 1.60 0.64
CA TRP A 91 -11.22 2.77 1.38
C TRP A 91 -10.74 4.02 0.66
N ASN A 92 -11.73 4.81 0.27
CA ASN A 92 -11.56 6.04 -0.47
C ASN A 92 -11.81 7.22 0.47
N PHE A 93 -10.80 8.04 0.67
CA PHE A 93 -10.86 9.14 1.61
C PHE A 93 -10.81 10.49 0.91
N LYS A 94 -11.37 11.50 1.57
CA LYS A 94 -11.43 12.86 1.02
C LYS A 94 -10.27 13.70 1.52
N ASP A 95 -9.94 13.53 2.80
CA ASP A 95 -8.87 14.22 3.50
C ASP A 95 -8.20 13.29 4.54
N LEU A 96 -7.17 13.80 5.21
CA LEU A 96 -6.43 13.04 6.20
C LEU A 96 -7.24 12.74 7.46
N GLU A 97 -8.18 13.60 7.87
CA GLU A 97 -8.97 13.37 9.09
C GLU A 97 -9.85 12.13 8.91
N ASP A 98 -10.48 11.99 7.73
CA ASP A 98 -11.16 10.75 7.34
C ASP A 98 -10.20 9.55 7.48
N ALA A 99 -8.93 9.70 7.09
CA ALA A 99 -7.93 8.62 7.07
C ALA A 99 -7.50 8.19 8.45
N GLU A 100 -7.26 9.15 9.31
CA GLU A 100 -6.95 8.89 10.70
C GLU A 100 -8.13 8.27 11.44
N GLU A 101 -9.37 8.73 11.18
CA GLU A 101 -10.58 8.16 11.79
C GLU A 101 -10.75 6.70 11.39
N PHE A 102 -10.62 6.39 10.09
CA PHE A 102 -10.70 5.01 9.61
C PHE A 102 -9.64 4.12 10.26
N LEU A 103 -8.39 4.58 10.29
CA LEU A 103 -7.29 3.82 10.87
C LEU A 103 -7.41 3.69 12.39
N HIS A 104 -8.02 4.66 13.07
CA HIS A 104 -8.30 4.61 14.50
C HIS A 104 -9.40 3.58 14.83
N ASN A 105 -10.49 3.61 14.07
CA ASN A 105 -11.65 2.74 14.29
C ASN A 105 -11.41 1.29 13.90
N ASN A 106 -10.44 1.03 13.02
CA ASN A 106 -10.04 -0.33 12.66
C ASN A 106 -8.89 -0.82 13.55
N THR A 107 -9.11 -1.93 14.25
CA THR A 107 -8.04 -2.60 15.00
C THR A 107 -7.01 -3.18 14.03
N LEU A 108 -5.89 -2.49 13.86
CA LEU A 108 -4.75 -2.95 13.06
C LEU A 108 -3.66 -3.51 13.99
N ASN A 109 -3.01 -4.57 13.55
CA ASN A 109 -1.96 -5.29 14.28
C ASN A 109 -0.79 -5.58 13.36
N ASN A 110 0.44 -5.40 13.84
CA ASN A 110 1.69 -5.73 13.15
C ASN A 110 1.67 -5.30 11.67
N ILE A 111 1.59 -3.99 11.46
CA ILE A 111 1.22 -3.42 10.16
C ILE A 111 2.36 -3.60 9.16
N VAL A 112 2.00 -4.10 7.98
CA VAL A 112 2.80 -3.95 6.77
C VAL A 112 2.24 -2.75 6.02
N LEU A 113 2.98 -1.65 6.02
CA LEU A 113 2.66 -0.43 5.29
C LEU A 113 3.38 -0.46 3.95
N ASP A 114 2.62 -0.42 2.87
CA ASP A 114 3.09 -0.53 1.50
C ASP A 114 2.62 0.68 0.70
N ILE A 115 3.56 1.44 0.15
CA ILE A 115 3.29 2.72 -0.51
C ILE A 115 3.75 2.66 -1.97
N ASP A 116 2.79 2.80 -2.90
CA ASP A 116 3.10 3.23 -4.27
C ASP A 116 3.16 4.75 -4.31
N PRO A 117 4.29 5.35 -4.73
CA PRO A 117 4.38 6.79 -4.83
C PRO A 117 3.48 7.39 -5.92
N ASP A 118 2.94 6.60 -6.85
CA ASP A 118 2.01 7.10 -7.87
C ASP A 118 0.63 7.51 -7.31
N VAL A 119 0.36 7.25 -6.02
CA VAL A 119 -0.76 7.84 -5.27
C VAL A 119 -0.69 9.38 -5.25
N LEU A 120 0.51 9.95 -5.45
CA LEU A 120 0.73 11.39 -5.57
C LEU A 120 0.38 11.92 -6.96
N HIS A 121 -0.26 13.09 -7.00
CA HIS A 121 -0.62 13.74 -8.26
C HIS A 121 0.60 14.25 -9.06
N ASP A 122 1.74 14.45 -8.40
CA ASP A 122 2.96 15.01 -9.01
C ASP A 122 4.08 13.99 -9.21
N TYR A 123 3.88 12.71 -8.84
CA TYR A 123 4.89 11.69 -9.02
C TYR A 123 5.30 11.54 -10.51
N PRO A 124 6.60 11.46 -10.84
CA PRO A 124 7.10 11.36 -12.22
C PRO A 124 6.91 9.94 -12.79
N THR A 125 5.67 9.56 -13.01
CA THR A 125 5.28 8.28 -13.65
C THR A 125 4.64 8.49 -15.03
N THR A 126 4.70 7.44 -15.86
CA THR A 126 3.93 7.34 -17.12
C THR A 126 2.59 6.62 -16.93
N TYR A 127 2.35 6.04 -15.74
CA TYR A 127 1.10 5.42 -15.35
C TYR A 127 0.09 6.46 -14.83
N SER A 128 -1.09 6.00 -14.40
CA SER A 128 -2.10 6.91 -13.85
C SER A 128 -1.61 7.49 -12.53
N LYS A 129 -1.92 8.77 -12.28
CA LYS A 129 -1.55 9.47 -11.05
C LYS A 129 -2.74 9.52 -10.12
N GLY A 130 -2.47 9.39 -8.82
CA GLY A 130 -3.45 9.61 -7.78
C GLY A 130 -3.72 11.10 -7.54
N SER A 131 -4.41 11.37 -6.44
CA SER A 131 -4.89 12.73 -6.10
C SER A 131 -4.28 13.29 -4.83
N MET A 132 -3.38 12.55 -4.19
CA MET A 132 -2.73 12.96 -2.95
C MET A 132 -1.64 13.98 -3.24
N ASP A 133 -1.48 14.98 -2.38
CA ASP A 133 -0.30 15.85 -2.39
C ASP A 133 0.81 15.29 -1.49
N ARG A 134 2.02 15.85 -1.62
CA ARG A 134 3.18 15.39 -0.85
C ARG A 134 2.99 15.52 0.66
N SER A 135 2.36 16.61 1.11
CA SER A 135 2.12 16.85 2.53
C SER A 135 1.15 15.83 3.11
N GLU A 136 0.13 15.45 2.35
CA GLU A 136 -0.80 14.40 2.73
C GLU A 136 -0.13 13.03 2.86
N LEU A 137 0.66 12.62 1.86
CA LEU A 137 1.34 11.32 1.95
C LEU A 137 2.34 11.30 3.10
N LYS A 138 3.09 12.39 3.30
CA LYS A 138 4.01 12.54 4.43
C LYS A 138 3.27 12.38 5.76
N ASN A 139 2.18 13.13 5.96
CA ASN A 139 1.42 13.08 7.20
C ASN A 139 0.81 11.70 7.45
N LEU A 140 0.33 11.02 6.40
CA LEU A 140 -0.18 9.64 6.51
C LEU A 140 0.92 8.66 6.95
N ILE A 141 2.11 8.74 6.34
CA ILE A 141 3.27 7.92 6.74
C ILE A 141 3.66 8.20 8.19
N GLU A 142 3.74 9.47 8.58
CA GLU A 142 4.04 9.88 9.96
C GLU A 142 2.98 9.38 10.94
N TYR A 143 1.70 9.44 10.58
CA TYR A 143 0.61 8.90 11.39
C TYR A 143 0.82 7.42 11.66
N PHE A 144 1.12 6.61 10.65
CA PHE A 144 1.41 5.18 10.82
C PHE A 144 2.64 4.95 11.70
N LYS A 145 3.75 5.66 11.44
CA LYS A 145 4.99 5.53 12.22
C LYS A 145 4.79 5.89 13.70
N ASN A 146 3.94 6.86 14.00
CA ASN A 146 3.76 7.39 15.36
C ASN A 146 2.65 6.70 16.16
N ASN A 147 1.55 6.33 15.52
CA ASN A 147 0.33 5.86 16.20
C ASN A 147 0.08 4.36 16.08
N LYS A 148 0.89 3.64 15.29
CA LYS A 148 0.68 2.22 15.02
C LYS A 148 1.98 1.42 15.10
N CYS A 149 1.84 0.13 15.38
CA CYS A 149 2.96 -0.81 15.36
C CYS A 149 3.22 -1.25 13.92
N VAL A 150 3.93 -0.42 13.15
CA VAL A 150 4.45 -0.79 11.82
C VAL A 150 5.59 -1.78 12.02
N GLU A 151 5.47 -2.96 11.41
CA GLU A 151 6.51 -3.99 11.39
C GLU A 151 7.39 -3.86 10.14
N LEU A 152 6.75 -3.58 9.00
CA LEU A 152 7.41 -3.41 7.72
C LEU A 152 6.85 -2.17 7.03
N PHE A 153 7.74 -1.30 6.56
CA PHE A 153 7.40 -0.15 5.74
C PHE A 153 8.10 -0.31 4.39
N SER A 154 7.32 -0.34 3.32
CA SER A 154 7.72 -0.50 1.93
C SER A 154 7.43 0.78 1.16
N PHE A 155 8.36 1.17 0.28
CA PHE A 155 8.19 2.28 -0.63
C PHE A 155 8.62 1.88 -2.05
N ALA A 156 7.67 1.85 -2.98
CA ALA A 156 7.88 1.45 -4.37
C ALA A 156 8.43 2.60 -5.24
N GLY A 157 9.46 3.29 -4.73
CA GLY A 157 10.13 4.38 -5.44
C GLY A 157 11.62 4.41 -5.12
N THR A 158 12.28 5.49 -5.50
CA THR A 158 13.70 5.72 -5.18
C THR A 158 13.86 6.23 -3.75
N GLU A 159 14.99 5.92 -3.12
CA GLU A 159 15.37 6.46 -1.80
C GLU A 159 15.41 8.00 -1.80
N GLU A 160 16.02 8.62 -2.82
CA GLU A 160 16.10 10.09 -2.98
C GLU A 160 14.71 10.75 -2.91
N PHE A 161 13.74 10.22 -3.68
CA PHE A 161 12.37 10.74 -3.65
C PHE A 161 11.72 10.59 -2.26
N LEU A 162 11.92 9.46 -1.58
CA LEU A 162 11.38 9.27 -0.24
C LEU A 162 12.01 10.23 0.77
N GLU A 163 13.32 10.46 0.68
CA GLU A 163 14.02 11.45 1.50
C GLU A 163 13.48 12.86 1.24
N GLU A 164 13.29 13.25 -0.02
CA GLU A 164 12.67 14.54 -0.36
C GLU A 164 11.24 14.66 0.16
N LEU A 165 10.45 13.58 0.11
CA LEU A 165 9.07 13.55 0.58
C LEU A 165 8.98 13.71 2.11
N LEU A 166 9.91 13.10 2.84
CA LEU A 166 9.88 13.06 4.31
C LEU A 166 10.61 14.23 4.98
N ASN A 167 11.48 14.94 4.26
CA ASN A 167 12.11 16.19 4.73
C ASN A 167 11.16 17.39 4.64
#